data_AF-A0A0A2TA42-F1
#
_entry.id   AF-A0A0A2TA42-F1
#
_cell.length_a   1.000
_cell.length_b   1.000
_cell.length_c   1.000
_cell.angle_alpha   90.00
_cell.angle_beta   90.00
_cell.angle_gamma   90.00
#
_symmetry.space_group_name_H-M   'P 1'
#
loop_
_entity.id
_entity.type
_entity.pdbx_description
1 polymer ?
#
loop_
_entity_poly.entity_id
_entity_poly.type
_entity_poly.pdbx_seq_one_letter_code
_entity_poly.pdbx_strand_id
1 'polypeptide(L)'
;MNQSLFPQQSPGFIFIAVSMITCLILLINISFKIVLLDGLIFAISSLICPLIATLYLFALRNCTFKEQRHLLNICLITLYMFCIGVYVLVNLPAAEYMNDNPVYQVIFEDIPKKFFATTIAFALSFYLPHLLFCSKSNRVLSTPKQCVLLALLGGISFFCLDFYLLFYTPHAHSFKQIFIDSLLIVSLLLLIIGVIYLTFLLNDKVLAQTSPFPGFNIQTTGYHHKTVSHCNDKRCQDKTIITNSEGSFFPIYQYLICFTVTVMLISLACEYRLIAVSKDTILSASCIFFPITMIISSIVGELWGYHANLKLALALLAAQFVFDILLIATVALPSPPFFNLNPFYNFIMPRRLSAASLSLFVTFLSNAMMLHYLKRSKWQINKPVRIAVANIVANSLLCLVDYSLLYGGIYSYEQIINLAINVWQYKLLTTLISLPLIIWACKALEKNYSLVMQPNSHITLSSK
;
A
#
# COMPACT_ATOMS: atom_id res chain seq x y z
N MET A 1 13.09 -14.85 30.88
CA MET A 1 11.92 -13.95 30.73
C MET A 1 12.40 -12.63 30.16
N ASN A 2 12.38 -12.47 28.83
CA ASN A 2 12.59 -11.18 28.18
C ASN A 2 11.29 -10.81 27.47
N GLN A 3 10.41 -10.10 28.17
CA GLN A 3 9.23 -9.48 27.57
C GLN A 3 9.70 -8.43 26.57
N SER A 4 9.57 -8.72 25.28
CA SER A 4 9.73 -7.73 24.22
C SER A 4 8.56 -6.76 24.30
N LEU A 5 8.72 -5.63 24.99
CA LEU A 5 7.94 -4.45 24.69
C LEU A 5 8.08 -4.21 23.18
N PHE A 6 6.96 -4.19 22.47
CA PHE A 6 6.96 -3.90 21.04
C PHE A 6 7.69 -2.58 20.82
N PRO A 7 8.75 -2.54 19.99
CA PRO A 7 9.51 -1.32 19.78
C PRO A 7 8.56 -0.27 19.19
N GLN A 8 8.50 0.87 19.87
CA GLN A 8 7.77 2.05 19.44
C GLN A 8 8.34 2.45 18.07
N GLN A 9 7.54 2.27 17.01
CA GLN A 9 8.05 2.40 15.65
C GLN A 9 8.26 3.85 15.23
N SER A 10 9.23 4.08 14.35
CA SER A 10 9.57 5.41 13.84
C SER A 10 8.38 6.16 13.21
N PRO A 11 8.20 7.48 13.49
CA PRO A 11 7.17 8.29 12.87
C PRO A 11 7.46 8.42 11.36
N GLY A 12 6.69 7.72 10.54
CA GLY A 12 6.86 7.71 9.08
C GLY A 12 6.93 6.31 8.46
N PHE A 13 7.12 5.25 9.24
CA PHE A 13 7.20 3.87 8.73
C PHE A 13 6.02 3.49 7.82
N ILE A 14 4.78 3.82 8.23
CA ILE A 14 3.56 3.50 7.49
C ILE A 14 3.57 4.19 6.12
N PHE A 15 3.95 5.47 6.07
CA PHE A 15 3.98 6.23 4.83
C PHE A 15 4.99 5.62 3.84
N ILE A 16 6.17 5.26 4.33
CA ILE A 16 7.21 4.60 3.53
C ILE A 16 6.73 3.25 3.03
N ALA A 17 6.11 2.44 3.90
CA ALA A 17 5.59 1.13 3.54
C ALA A 17 4.50 1.19 2.47
N VAL A 18 3.50 2.04 2.67
CA VAL A 18 2.40 2.23 1.70
C VAL A 18 2.94 2.75 0.37
N SER A 19 3.85 3.74 0.39
CA SER A 19 4.45 4.26 -0.85
C SER A 19 5.25 3.20 -1.59
N MET A 20 6.05 2.39 -0.88
CA MET A 20 6.86 1.33 -1.48
C MET A 20 5.98 0.21 -2.09
N ILE A 21 4.91 -0.17 -1.39
CA ILE A 21 3.89 -1.11 -1.90
C ILE A 21 3.25 -0.58 -3.18
N THR A 22 2.79 0.68 -3.18
CA THR A 22 2.16 1.31 -4.34
C THR A 22 3.10 1.33 -5.54
N CYS A 23 4.37 1.71 -5.35
CA CYS A 23 5.34 1.76 -6.43
C CYS A 23 5.72 0.38 -6.97
N LEU A 24 5.83 -0.64 -6.12
CA LEU A 24 6.08 -2.03 -6.55
C LEU A 24 4.93 -2.59 -7.37
N ILE A 25 3.68 -2.37 -6.94
CA ILE A 25 2.50 -2.82 -7.69
C ILE A 25 2.36 -2.03 -9.00
N LEU A 26 2.68 -0.72 -9.00
CA LEU A 26 2.73 0.08 -10.21
C LEU A 26 3.75 -0.48 -11.21
N LEU A 27 4.95 -0.83 -10.75
CA LEU A 27 5.99 -1.42 -11.60
C LEU A 27 5.49 -2.68 -12.31
N ILE A 28 4.76 -3.56 -11.62
CA ILE A 28 4.18 -4.78 -12.20
C ILE A 28 3.12 -4.43 -13.27
N ASN A 29 2.30 -3.41 -13.04
CA ASN A 29 1.26 -3.04 -14.00
C ASN A 29 1.84 -2.47 -15.31
N ILE A 30 3.02 -1.84 -15.27
CA ILE A 30 3.57 -1.08 -16.40
C ILE A 30 4.88 -1.68 -16.97
N SER A 31 5.27 -2.88 -16.54
CA SER A 31 6.61 -3.43 -16.80
C SER A 31 6.98 -3.58 -18.28
N PHE A 32 6.01 -3.80 -19.17
CA PHE A 32 6.25 -3.93 -20.62
C PHE A 32 6.12 -2.64 -21.41
N LYS A 33 5.74 -1.52 -20.78
CA LYS A 33 5.58 -0.29 -21.55
C LYS A 33 6.95 0.31 -21.88
N ILE A 34 7.16 0.53 -23.17
CA ILE A 34 8.34 1.15 -23.76
C ILE A 34 7.95 2.55 -24.24
N VAL A 35 8.81 3.53 -24.01
CA VAL A 35 8.62 4.94 -24.35
C VAL A 35 9.63 5.34 -25.41
N LEU A 36 9.17 6.14 -26.38
CA LEU A 36 9.98 6.74 -27.42
C LEU A 36 9.97 8.26 -27.26
N LEU A 37 11.07 8.86 -26.82
CA LEU A 37 11.17 10.30 -26.59
C LEU A 37 12.40 10.86 -27.31
N ASP A 38 12.19 11.73 -28.30
CA ASP A 38 13.24 12.41 -29.08
C ASP A 38 14.39 11.49 -29.57
N GLY A 39 14.05 10.25 -29.95
CA GLY A 39 14.99 9.23 -30.45
C GLY A 39 15.56 8.28 -29.39
N LEU A 40 15.35 8.54 -28.10
CA LEU A 40 15.65 7.59 -27.01
C LEU A 40 14.51 6.58 -26.87
N ILE A 41 14.86 5.29 -26.82
CA ILE A 41 13.88 4.21 -26.62
C ILE A 41 14.17 3.57 -25.27
N PHE A 42 13.30 3.74 -24.28
CA PHE A 42 13.54 3.22 -22.94
C PHE A 42 12.31 2.59 -22.31
N ALA A 43 12.51 1.63 -21.41
CA ALA A 43 11.45 1.02 -20.63
C ALA A 43 11.07 1.91 -19.45
N ILE A 44 9.79 2.02 -19.11
CA ILE A 44 9.35 2.84 -17.96
C ILE A 44 9.86 2.32 -16.61
N SER A 45 10.21 1.04 -16.52
CA SER A 45 10.90 0.49 -15.34
C SER A 45 12.15 1.31 -14.98
N SER A 46 12.80 1.95 -15.96
CA SER A 46 13.93 2.88 -15.74
C SER A 46 13.61 4.10 -14.87
N LEU A 47 12.35 4.54 -14.82
CA LEU A 47 11.89 5.67 -14.01
C LEU A 47 11.40 5.23 -12.62
N ILE A 48 10.74 4.08 -12.55
CA ILE A 48 10.12 3.58 -11.32
C ILE A 48 11.16 2.90 -10.40
N CYS A 49 12.14 2.19 -10.96
CA CYS A 49 13.18 1.52 -10.16
C CYS A 49 14.02 2.51 -9.31
N PRO A 50 14.47 3.67 -9.83
CA PRO A 50 15.10 4.70 -9.00
C PRO A 50 14.21 5.26 -7.90
N LEU A 51 12.90 5.37 -8.13
CA LEU A 51 11.94 5.81 -7.13
C LEU A 51 11.86 4.80 -5.98
N ILE A 52 11.78 3.50 -6.27
CA ILE A 52 11.81 2.43 -5.25
C ILE A 52 13.13 2.46 -4.47
N ALA A 53 14.26 2.64 -5.14
CA ALA A 53 15.57 2.77 -4.49
C ALA A 53 15.64 4.00 -3.57
N THR A 54 14.97 5.11 -3.94
CA THR A 54 14.87 6.32 -3.12
C THR A 54 14.05 6.09 -1.86
N LEU A 55 12.89 5.44 -1.98
CA LEU A 55 12.07 5.07 -0.83
C LEU A 55 12.82 4.12 0.11
N TYR A 56 13.59 3.18 -0.44
CA TYR A 56 14.46 2.31 0.33
C TYR A 56 15.59 3.09 1.04
N LEU A 57 16.23 4.05 0.38
CA LEU A 57 17.23 4.92 1.01
C LEU A 57 16.63 5.73 2.16
N PHE A 58 15.41 6.24 2.00
CA PHE A 58 14.68 6.95 3.04
C PHE A 58 14.33 6.02 4.22
N ALA A 59 13.97 4.76 3.95
CA ALA A 59 13.78 3.73 4.97
C ALA A 59 15.09 3.43 5.73
N LEU A 60 16.23 3.36 5.03
CA LEU A 60 17.54 3.16 5.66
C LEU A 60 17.92 4.30 6.61
N ARG A 61 17.47 5.53 6.33
CA ARG A 61 17.76 6.71 7.16
C ARG A 61 16.86 6.80 8.40
N ASN A 62 15.56 6.58 8.22
CA ASN A 62 14.57 6.94 9.24
C ASN A 62 14.09 5.77 10.09
N CYS A 63 14.29 4.53 9.64
CA CYS A 63 13.79 3.35 10.32
C CYS A 63 14.91 2.57 11.03
N THR A 64 14.56 1.90 12.12
CA THR A 64 15.48 0.99 12.82
C THR A 64 15.81 -0.24 11.96
N PHE A 65 16.91 -0.94 12.22
CA PHE A 65 17.27 -2.17 11.50
C PHE A 65 16.15 -3.24 11.49
N LYS A 66 15.43 -3.36 12.62
CA LYS A 66 14.28 -4.28 12.72
C LYS A 66 13.15 -3.82 11.81
N GLU A 67 12.84 -2.53 11.81
CA GLU A 67 11.82 -1.91 10.94
C GLU A 67 12.18 -1.94 9.46
N GLN A 68 13.46 -1.89 9.11
CA GLN A 68 13.89 -2.09 7.72
C GLN A 68 13.58 -3.52 7.27
N ARG A 69 13.93 -4.52 8.08
CA ARG A 69 13.71 -5.95 7.74
C ARG A 69 12.23 -6.34 7.66
N HIS A 70 11.46 -6.09 8.72
CA HIS A 70 10.47 -5.04 8.60
C HIS A 70 9.66 -4.88 7.31
N LEU A 71 9.80 -3.66 6.80
CA LEU A 71 9.38 -3.16 5.51
C LEU A 71 9.67 -4.12 4.36
N LEU A 72 10.86 -4.70 4.30
CA LEU A 72 11.27 -5.56 3.19
C LEU A 72 10.47 -6.88 3.16
N ASN A 73 10.19 -7.46 4.33
CA ASN A 73 9.30 -8.61 4.45
C ASN A 73 7.87 -8.25 4.00
N ILE A 74 7.35 -7.09 4.42
CA ILE A 74 6.02 -6.63 3.99
C ILE A 74 5.98 -6.48 2.47
N CYS A 75 6.98 -5.85 1.86
CA CYS A 75 7.05 -5.66 0.40
C CYS A 75 7.06 -7.00 -0.35
N LEU A 76 7.85 -7.96 0.13
CA LEU A 76 7.93 -9.30 -0.47
C LEU A 76 6.60 -10.05 -0.33
N ILE A 77 5.97 -10.03 0.86
CA ILE A 77 4.63 -10.61 1.07
C ILE A 77 3.59 -9.93 0.16
N THR A 78 3.64 -8.61 0.02
CA THR A 78 2.77 -7.85 -0.88
C THR A 78 2.92 -8.29 -2.33
N LEU A 79 4.15 -8.47 -2.82
CA LEU A 79 4.41 -8.95 -4.18
C LEU A 79 3.80 -10.35 -4.39
N TYR A 80 3.99 -11.27 -3.44
CA TYR A 80 3.38 -12.60 -3.49
C TYR A 80 1.86 -12.56 -3.43
N MET A 81 1.27 -11.77 -2.52
CA MET A 81 -0.18 -11.62 -2.40
C MET A 81 -0.78 -11.02 -3.67
N PHE A 82 -0.12 -10.02 -4.27
CA PHE A 82 -0.53 -9.44 -5.55
C PHE A 82 -0.53 -10.50 -6.65
N CYS A 83 0.53 -11.30 -6.75
CA CYS A 83 0.59 -12.39 -7.71
C CYS A 83 -0.53 -13.41 -7.54
N ILE A 84 -0.72 -13.92 -6.32
CA ILE A 84 -1.74 -14.92 -6.06
C ILE A 84 -3.13 -14.34 -6.40
N GLY A 85 -3.39 -13.10 -5.98
CA GLY A 85 -4.63 -12.40 -6.28
C GLY A 85 -4.88 -12.29 -7.78
N VAL A 86 -3.93 -11.76 -8.54
CA VAL A 86 -4.09 -11.62 -10.00
C VAL A 86 -4.14 -12.99 -10.69
N TYR A 87 -3.32 -13.97 -10.28
CA TYR A 87 -3.36 -15.31 -10.84
C TYR A 87 -4.74 -15.98 -10.68
N VAL A 88 -5.34 -15.88 -9.49
CA VAL A 88 -6.70 -16.39 -9.26
C VAL A 88 -7.70 -15.68 -10.17
N LEU A 89 -7.61 -14.36 -10.31
CA LEU A 89 -8.51 -13.60 -11.18
C LEU A 89 -8.31 -13.91 -12.67
N VAL A 90 -7.07 -14.18 -13.07
CA VAL A 90 -6.72 -14.46 -14.46
C VAL A 90 -7.20 -15.82 -14.94
N ASN A 91 -7.31 -16.79 -14.03
CA ASN A 91 -7.80 -18.11 -14.35
C ASN A 91 -9.34 -18.24 -14.27
N LEU A 92 -10.05 -17.16 -13.89
CA LEU A 92 -11.52 -17.16 -13.89
C LEU A 92 -12.07 -16.94 -15.32
N PRO A 93 -13.17 -17.62 -15.68
CA PRO A 93 -13.76 -17.55 -17.03
C PRO A 93 -14.15 -16.12 -17.38
N ALA A 94 -13.58 -15.58 -18.46
CA ALA A 94 -13.91 -14.26 -18.98
C ALA A 94 -15.32 -14.27 -19.60
N ALA A 95 -15.99 -13.11 -19.59
CA ALA A 95 -17.26 -12.94 -20.30
C ALA A 95 -17.06 -13.07 -21.83
N GLU A 96 -18.02 -13.68 -22.53
CA GLU A 96 -17.93 -14.02 -23.97
C GLU A 96 -17.56 -12.82 -24.86
N TYR A 97 -18.02 -11.60 -24.51
CA TYR A 97 -17.73 -10.36 -25.24
C TYR A 97 -16.27 -9.86 -25.14
N MET A 98 -15.42 -10.49 -24.31
CA MET A 98 -14.02 -10.10 -24.10
C MET A 98 -12.99 -11.07 -24.74
N ASN A 99 -13.43 -12.21 -25.27
CA ASN A 99 -12.52 -13.28 -25.72
C ASN A 99 -11.64 -12.90 -26.93
N ASP A 100 -12.09 -11.95 -27.77
CA ASP A 100 -11.45 -11.65 -29.05
C ASP A 100 -10.48 -10.46 -29.02
N ASN A 101 -10.18 -9.88 -27.84
CA ASN A 101 -9.30 -8.73 -27.77
C ASN A 101 -7.82 -9.14 -27.54
N PRO A 102 -6.93 -9.02 -28.54
CA PRO A 102 -5.53 -9.46 -28.42
C PRO A 102 -4.75 -8.67 -27.36
N VAL A 103 -5.17 -7.44 -27.06
CA VAL A 103 -4.61 -6.62 -25.99
C VAL A 103 -4.83 -7.26 -24.63
N TYR A 104 -5.99 -7.87 -24.42
CA TYR A 104 -6.30 -8.55 -23.16
C TYR A 104 -5.47 -9.82 -23.00
N GLN A 105 -5.34 -10.65 -24.04
CA GLN A 105 -4.53 -11.86 -24.00
C GLN A 105 -3.06 -11.54 -23.69
N VAL A 106 -2.46 -10.57 -24.38
CA VAL A 106 -1.06 -10.16 -24.13
C VAL A 106 -0.86 -9.57 -22.73
N ILE A 107 -1.81 -8.75 -22.24
CA ILE A 107 -1.69 -8.17 -20.89
C ILE A 107 -1.73 -9.24 -19.82
N PHE A 108 -2.61 -10.23 -19.96
CA PHE A 108 -2.93 -11.23 -18.93
C PHE A 108 -2.07 -12.50 -18.99
N GLU A 109 -1.65 -12.96 -20.18
CA GLU A 109 -0.77 -14.13 -20.33
C GLU A 109 0.65 -13.85 -19.80
N ASP A 110 1.15 -12.63 -19.96
CA ASP A 110 2.49 -12.28 -19.51
C ASP A 110 2.55 -11.76 -18.06
N ILE A 111 1.43 -11.65 -17.33
CA ILE A 111 1.44 -11.19 -15.92
C ILE A 111 2.32 -12.06 -15.03
N PRO A 112 2.23 -13.41 -15.08
CA PRO A 112 3.09 -14.25 -14.26
C PRO A 112 4.57 -13.95 -14.50
N LYS A 113 4.97 -13.71 -15.76
CA LYS A 113 6.33 -13.34 -16.12
C LYS A 113 6.76 -12.00 -15.50
N LYS A 114 5.92 -10.96 -15.59
CA LYS A 114 6.19 -9.65 -14.95
C LYS A 114 6.39 -9.80 -13.45
N PHE A 115 5.56 -10.62 -12.81
CA PHE A 115 5.66 -10.88 -11.38
C PHE A 115 6.96 -11.59 -11.00
N PHE A 116 7.32 -12.69 -11.68
CA PHE A 116 8.53 -13.43 -11.35
C PHE A 116 9.77 -12.56 -11.55
N ALA A 117 9.80 -11.77 -12.63
CA ALA A 117 10.87 -10.82 -12.89
C ALA A 117 11.04 -9.81 -11.74
N THR A 118 9.99 -9.06 -11.44
CA THR A 118 10.00 -8.02 -10.38
C THR A 118 10.30 -8.59 -8.99
N THR A 119 9.75 -9.76 -8.65
CA THR A 119 9.94 -10.37 -7.32
C THR A 119 11.34 -10.91 -7.12
N ILE A 120 11.89 -11.63 -8.11
CA ILE A 120 13.26 -12.13 -8.05
C ILE A 120 14.24 -10.96 -8.05
N ALA A 121 14.02 -9.96 -8.91
CA ALA A 121 14.85 -8.76 -8.95
C ALA A 121 14.83 -8.02 -7.61
N PHE A 122 13.66 -7.86 -6.98
CA PHE A 122 13.52 -7.17 -5.69
C PHE A 122 14.23 -7.93 -4.56
N ALA A 123 14.06 -9.25 -4.53
CA ALA A 123 14.68 -10.11 -3.54
C ALA A 123 16.22 -10.08 -3.66
N LEU A 124 16.76 -10.19 -4.87
CA LEU A 124 18.21 -10.19 -5.09
C LEU A 124 18.86 -8.82 -4.89
N SER A 125 18.13 -7.73 -5.16
CA SER A 125 18.72 -6.38 -5.19
C SER A 125 18.59 -5.63 -3.87
N PHE A 126 17.52 -5.84 -3.11
CA PHE A 126 17.30 -5.15 -1.83
C PHE A 126 17.31 -6.12 -0.65
N TYR A 127 16.58 -7.23 -0.74
CA TYR A 127 16.38 -8.16 0.38
C TYR A 127 17.66 -8.91 0.77
N LEU A 128 18.30 -9.56 -0.20
CA LEU A 128 19.49 -10.37 0.04
C LEU A 128 20.69 -9.51 0.50
N PRO A 129 21.03 -8.37 -0.13
CA PRO A 129 22.10 -7.50 0.36
C PRO A 129 21.82 -6.98 1.78
N HIS A 130 20.59 -6.54 2.07
CA HIS A 130 20.22 -6.10 3.42
C HIS A 130 20.45 -7.19 4.46
N LEU A 131 20.04 -8.44 4.18
CA LEU A 131 20.24 -9.58 5.07
C LEU A 131 21.73 -9.89 5.31
N LEU A 132 22.53 -9.88 4.25
CA LEU A 132 23.97 -10.18 4.32
C LEU A 132 24.74 -9.12 5.11
N PHE A 133 24.46 -7.83 4.87
CA PHE A 133 25.15 -6.73 5.55
C PHE A 133 24.67 -6.54 7.00
N CYS A 134 23.38 -6.77 7.30
CA CYS A 134 22.86 -6.64 8.67
C CYS A 134 23.22 -7.81 9.58
N SER A 135 23.45 -9.02 9.03
CA SER A 135 23.83 -10.19 9.83
C SER A 135 25.26 -10.10 10.39
N LYS A 136 26.18 -9.47 9.65
CA LYS A 136 27.61 -9.47 9.99
C LYS A 136 28.11 -8.30 10.85
N SER A 137 27.43 -7.15 10.89
CA SER A 137 27.91 -6.02 11.71
C SER A 137 26.86 -4.93 11.95
N ASN A 138 26.46 -4.72 13.21
CA ASN A 138 25.62 -3.60 13.64
C ASN A 138 26.25 -2.21 13.38
N ARG A 139 27.57 -2.14 13.13
CA ARG A 139 28.29 -0.85 12.94
C ARG A 139 28.45 -0.45 11.48
N VAL A 140 28.42 -1.40 10.53
CA VAL A 140 28.75 -1.12 9.12
C VAL A 140 27.70 -0.20 8.49
N LEU A 141 26.41 -0.52 8.56
CA LEU A 141 25.34 0.31 7.99
C LEU A 141 25.06 1.63 8.76
N SER A 142 25.88 2.00 9.74
CA SER A 142 25.72 3.26 10.47
C SER A 142 26.26 4.47 9.70
N THR A 143 27.12 4.25 8.69
CA THR A 143 27.69 5.35 7.93
C THR A 143 26.76 5.74 6.77
N PRO A 144 26.33 7.02 6.68
CA PRO A 144 25.34 7.44 5.69
C PRO A 144 25.84 7.26 4.24
N LYS A 145 27.16 7.28 4.02
CA LYS A 145 27.78 7.00 2.72
C LYS A 145 27.54 5.56 2.25
N GLN A 146 27.57 4.60 3.17
CA GLN A 146 27.32 3.19 2.84
C GLN A 146 25.83 2.93 2.61
N CYS A 147 24.93 3.61 3.30
CA CYS A 147 23.49 3.54 3.02
C CYS A 147 23.17 4.02 1.60
N VAL A 148 23.77 5.13 1.18
CA VAL A 148 23.65 5.64 -0.20
C VAL A 148 24.21 4.63 -1.19
N LEU A 149 25.42 4.12 -0.96
CA LEU A 149 26.02 3.12 -1.85
C LEU A 149 25.14 1.87 -1.98
N LEU A 150 24.60 1.36 -0.87
CA LEU A 150 23.72 0.19 -0.85
C LEU A 150 22.43 0.44 -1.63
N ALA A 151 21.81 1.61 -1.46
CA ALA A 151 20.58 1.95 -2.17
C ALA A 151 20.81 2.15 -3.68
N LEU A 152 21.91 2.82 -4.06
CA LEU A 152 22.25 3.05 -5.46
C LEU A 152 22.60 1.75 -6.18
N LEU A 153 23.44 0.90 -5.57
CA LEU A 153 23.80 -0.41 -6.13
C LEU A 153 22.57 -1.33 -6.20
N GLY A 154 21.71 -1.31 -5.17
CA GLY A 154 20.44 -2.00 -5.18
C GLY A 154 19.52 -1.52 -6.30
N GLY A 155 19.43 -0.20 -6.54
CA GLY A 155 18.62 0.37 -7.63
C GLY A 155 19.08 -0.03 -9.03
N ILE A 156 20.39 0.02 -9.30
CA ILE A 156 20.97 -0.40 -10.58
C ILE A 156 20.76 -1.91 -10.78
N SER A 157 21.09 -2.72 -9.75
CA SER A 157 20.88 -4.17 -9.78
C SER A 157 19.41 -4.52 -10.03
N PHE A 158 18.49 -3.81 -9.37
CA PHE A 158 17.06 -4.06 -9.46
C PHE A 158 16.56 -3.83 -10.89
N PHE A 159 16.93 -2.70 -11.50
CA PHE A 159 16.59 -2.43 -12.89
C PHE A 159 17.20 -3.47 -13.85
N CYS A 160 18.50 -3.77 -13.72
CA CYS A 160 19.18 -4.69 -14.62
C CYS A 160 18.56 -6.10 -14.58
N LEU A 161 18.31 -6.64 -13.39
CA LEU A 161 17.70 -7.96 -13.22
C LEU A 161 16.25 -7.98 -13.70
N ASP A 162 15.46 -6.96 -13.36
CA ASP A 162 14.06 -6.84 -13.77
C ASP A 162 13.93 -6.76 -15.30
N PHE A 163 14.69 -5.86 -15.94
CA PHE A 163 14.69 -5.70 -17.38
C PHE A 163 15.13 -6.97 -18.09
N TYR A 164 16.22 -7.60 -17.61
CA TYR A 164 16.72 -8.83 -18.20
C TYR A 164 15.67 -9.95 -18.13
N LEU A 165 15.07 -10.20 -16.96
CA LEU A 165 14.04 -11.23 -16.80
C LEU A 165 12.76 -10.94 -17.61
N LEU A 166 12.39 -9.67 -17.77
CA LEU A 166 11.23 -9.26 -18.57
C LEU A 166 11.45 -9.49 -20.07
N PHE A 167 12.62 -9.13 -20.60
CA PHE A 167 12.86 -9.05 -22.04
C PHE A 167 13.83 -10.13 -22.57
N TYR A 168 14.21 -11.12 -21.77
CA TYR A 168 15.14 -12.21 -22.16
C TYR A 168 14.70 -13.02 -23.38
N THR A 169 13.39 -13.13 -23.65
CA THR A 169 12.90 -13.87 -24.83
C THR A 169 13.18 -13.13 -26.15
N PRO A 170 13.43 -13.85 -27.26
CA PRO A 170 14.09 -13.32 -28.47
C PRO A 170 13.26 -12.38 -29.35
N HIS A 171 12.26 -11.66 -28.82
CA HIS A 171 11.29 -10.88 -29.63
C HIS A 171 11.36 -9.36 -29.49
N ALA A 172 12.31 -8.80 -28.73
CA ALA A 172 12.49 -7.35 -28.70
C ALA A 172 13.40 -6.88 -29.85
N HIS A 173 12.80 -6.40 -30.95
CA HIS A 173 13.53 -5.59 -31.93
C HIS A 173 14.29 -4.48 -31.17
N SER A 174 15.61 -4.42 -31.36
CA SER A 174 16.51 -3.44 -30.70
C SER A 174 16.70 -3.59 -29.18
N PHE A 175 16.60 -4.80 -28.60
CA PHE A 175 16.86 -5.08 -27.17
C PHE A 175 18.10 -4.36 -26.60
N LYS A 176 19.23 -4.43 -27.31
CA LYS A 176 20.50 -3.85 -26.85
C LYS A 176 20.42 -2.33 -26.72
N GLN A 177 19.77 -1.66 -27.66
CA GLN A 177 19.60 -0.21 -27.63
C GLN A 177 18.69 0.19 -26.46
N ILE A 178 17.55 -0.48 -26.32
CA ILE A 178 16.59 -0.20 -25.24
C ILE A 178 17.22 -0.39 -23.86
N PHE A 179 18.02 -1.43 -23.70
CA PHE A 179 18.74 -1.68 -22.45
C PHE A 179 19.74 -0.55 -22.13
N ILE A 180 20.55 -0.13 -23.11
CA ILE A 180 21.58 0.91 -22.90
C ILE A 180 20.92 2.26 -22.58
N ASP A 181 19.91 2.67 -23.36
CA ASP A 181 19.19 3.92 -23.16
C ASP A 181 18.51 3.95 -21.78
N SER A 182 17.86 2.84 -21.41
CA SER A 182 17.22 2.70 -20.10
C SER A 182 18.24 2.70 -18.94
N LEU A 183 19.38 2.02 -19.10
CA LEU A 183 20.44 1.97 -18.09
C LEU A 183 21.07 3.35 -17.88
N LEU A 184 21.23 4.13 -18.94
CA LEU A 184 21.72 5.51 -18.88
C LEU A 184 20.77 6.39 -18.07
N ILE A 185 19.46 6.30 -18.32
CA ILE A 185 18.44 7.04 -17.57
C ILE A 185 18.43 6.65 -16.08
N VAL A 186 18.45 5.35 -15.77
CA VAL A 186 18.50 4.84 -14.39
C VAL A 186 19.73 5.36 -13.65
N SER A 187 20.89 5.25 -14.30
CA SER A 187 22.16 5.67 -13.70
C SER A 187 22.19 7.17 -13.44
N LEU A 188 21.67 7.98 -14.37
CA LEU A 188 21.55 9.43 -14.21
C LEU A 188 20.62 9.79 -13.05
N LEU A 189 19.41 9.21 -13.00
CA LEU A 189 18.44 9.49 -11.95
C LEU A 189 18.97 9.08 -10.57
N LEU A 190 19.54 7.87 -10.45
CA LEU A 190 20.14 7.39 -9.21
C LEU A 190 21.30 8.28 -8.76
N LEU A 191 22.15 8.74 -9.69
CA LEU A 191 23.24 9.67 -9.38
C LEU A 191 22.71 11.01 -8.85
N ILE A 192 21.71 11.59 -9.50
CA ILE A 192 21.05 12.84 -9.05
C ILE A 192 20.49 12.65 -7.63
N ILE A 193 19.77 11.56 -7.39
CA ILE A 193 19.21 11.23 -6.07
C ILE A 193 20.33 11.11 -5.02
N GLY A 194 21.41 10.39 -5.34
CA GLY A 194 22.55 10.22 -4.43
C GLY A 194 23.23 11.55 -4.07
N VAL A 195 23.44 12.42 -5.06
CA VAL A 195 24.03 13.76 -4.86
C VAL A 195 23.11 14.65 -4.03
N ILE A 196 21.82 14.71 -4.34
CA ILE A 196 20.84 15.49 -3.56
C ILE A 196 20.82 15.02 -2.11
N TYR A 197 20.79 13.70 -1.88
CA TYR A 197 20.77 13.14 -0.53
C TYR A 197 22.03 13.49 0.27
N LEU A 198 23.22 13.35 -0.34
CA LEU A 198 24.48 13.69 0.32
C LEU A 198 24.59 15.19 0.60
N THR A 199 24.07 16.03 -0.29
CA THR A 199 24.02 17.49 -0.11
C THR A 199 23.13 17.87 1.07
N PHE A 200 21.95 17.26 1.17
CA PHE A 200 21.04 17.45 2.30
C PHE A 200 21.69 17.03 3.63
N LEU A 201 22.36 15.87 3.64
CA LEU A 201 23.08 15.38 4.81
C LEU A 201 24.22 16.32 5.24
N LEU A 202 24.93 16.92 4.28
CA LEU A 202 25.98 17.90 4.57
C LEU A 202 25.38 19.16 5.19
N ASN A 203 24.26 19.65 4.67
CA ASN A 203 23.56 20.82 5.18
C ASN A 203 23.09 20.62 6.63
N ASP A 204 22.51 19.47 6.95
CA ASP A 204 22.09 19.12 8.32
C ASP A 204 23.27 19.16 9.32
N LYS A 205 24.45 18.70 8.89
CA LYS A 205 25.66 18.73 9.73
C LYS A 205 26.20 20.14 9.93
N VAL A 206 26.17 20.97 8.89
CA VAL A 206 26.61 22.37 8.96
C VAL A 206 25.69 23.17 9.88
N LEU A 207 24.36 23.02 9.74
CA LEU A 207 23.36 23.64 10.61
C LEU A 207 23.54 23.26 12.09
N ALA A 208 23.90 22.01 12.37
CA ALA A 208 24.21 21.55 13.72
C ALA A 208 25.50 22.18 14.30
N GLN A 209 26.44 22.59 13.44
CA GLN A 209 27.71 23.22 13.85
C GLN A 209 27.61 24.75 13.97
N THR A 210 26.66 25.40 13.29
CA THR A 210 26.49 26.87 13.29
C THR A 210 25.55 27.40 14.37
N SER A 211 25.04 26.58 15.29
CA SER A 211 24.23 27.06 16.41
C SER A 211 25.11 27.86 17.40
N PRO A 212 24.86 29.17 17.62
CA PRO A 212 25.79 30.02 18.35
C PRO A 212 25.41 30.11 19.82
N PHE A 213 25.78 29.13 20.65
CA PHE A 213 25.94 29.35 22.09
C PHE A 213 27.00 28.42 22.69
N PRO A 214 28.24 28.91 22.91
CA PRO A 214 29.23 28.24 23.73
C PRO A 214 28.97 28.59 25.20
N GLY A 215 28.66 27.59 26.03
CA GLY A 215 28.60 27.77 27.49
C GLY A 215 27.20 27.65 28.11
N PHE A 216 26.56 26.50 27.96
CA PHE A 216 25.76 25.93 29.04
C PHE A 216 26.02 24.43 29.06
N ASN A 217 26.76 23.97 30.08
CA ASN A 217 26.87 22.55 30.39
C ASN A 217 25.47 22.04 30.74
N ILE A 218 24.78 21.50 29.76
CA ILE A 218 23.68 20.56 29.99
C ILE A 218 24.29 19.19 29.75
N GLN A 219 24.65 18.53 30.85
CA GLN A 219 24.69 17.07 30.87
C GLN A 219 23.42 16.58 30.19
N THR A 220 23.53 15.93 29.03
CA THR A 220 22.50 15.00 28.58
C THR A 220 22.60 13.70 29.39
N THR A 221 22.52 13.83 30.72
CA THR A 221 21.75 12.89 31.53
C THR A 221 20.29 13.17 31.24
N GLY A 222 19.45 12.13 31.25
CA GLY A 222 18.06 12.25 30.85
C GLY A 222 17.23 13.26 31.65
N TYR A 223 15.96 13.30 31.26
CA TYR A 223 14.82 13.87 31.97
C TYR A 223 14.49 15.34 31.71
N HIS A 224 13.27 15.55 31.21
CA HIS A 224 12.23 16.12 32.08
C HIS A 224 11.22 14.97 32.31
N HIS A 225 11.08 14.33 33.47
CA HIS A 225 10.64 14.90 34.74
C HIS A 225 10.00 16.28 34.56
N LYS A 226 8.69 16.23 34.25
CA LYS A 226 7.77 17.24 34.76
C LYS A 226 7.94 17.29 36.27
N THR A 227 8.54 18.35 36.78
CA THR A 227 8.32 18.76 38.16
C THR A 227 6.84 19.03 38.32
N VAL A 228 6.24 18.25 39.22
CA VAL A 228 4.93 18.47 39.79
C VAL A 228 4.95 19.85 40.43
N SER A 229 4.43 20.86 39.73
CA SER A 229 3.77 21.96 40.40
C SER A 229 2.44 21.40 40.89
N HIS A 230 2.29 21.29 42.21
CA HIS A 230 1.05 20.89 42.85
C HIS A 230 -0.09 21.80 42.35
N CYS A 231 -0.85 21.34 41.36
CA CYS A 231 -2.08 21.96 40.92
C CYS A 231 -3.16 20.90 41.07
N ASN A 232 -3.95 21.06 42.11
CA ASN A 232 -4.98 20.13 42.57
C ASN A 232 -6.20 20.22 41.65
N ASP A 233 -6.08 19.82 40.38
CA ASP A 233 -7.22 19.84 39.46
C ASP A 233 -7.29 18.59 38.57
N LYS A 234 -8.34 17.80 38.80
CA LYS A 234 -8.58 16.46 38.22
C LYS A 234 -8.74 16.47 36.68
N ARG A 235 -8.88 17.64 36.07
CA ARG A 235 -9.16 17.81 34.63
C ARG A 235 -7.91 17.76 33.73
N CYS A 236 -6.70 17.98 34.27
CA CYS A 236 -5.45 17.90 33.48
C CYS A 236 -4.87 16.47 33.37
N GLN A 237 -5.17 15.58 34.31
CA GLN A 237 -4.70 14.20 34.24
C GLN A 237 -5.35 13.44 33.06
N ASP A 238 -6.63 13.69 32.77
CA ASP A 238 -7.31 13.06 31.62
C ASP A 238 -6.68 13.44 30.28
N LYS A 239 -6.33 14.71 30.05
CA LYS A 239 -5.74 15.16 28.77
C LYS A 239 -4.31 14.65 28.51
N THR A 240 -3.53 14.41 29.57
CA THR A 240 -2.15 13.94 29.43
C THR A 240 -2.06 12.41 29.30
N ILE A 241 -3.05 11.68 29.81
CA ILE A 241 -3.16 10.22 29.62
C ILE A 241 -3.65 9.90 28.19
N ILE A 242 -4.51 10.74 27.61
CA ILE A 242 -5.01 10.57 26.24
C ILE A 242 -3.89 10.73 25.20
N THR A 243 -2.91 11.62 25.42
CA THR A 243 -1.83 11.90 24.44
C THR A 243 -0.66 10.90 24.48
N ASN A 244 -0.41 10.26 25.62
CA ASN A 244 0.65 9.24 25.75
C ASN A 244 0.16 7.81 25.48
N SER A 245 -1.16 7.58 25.37
CA SER A 245 -1.71 6.27 25.00
C SER A 245 -1.67 6.00 23.49
N GLU A 246 -1.51 7.02 22.64
CA GLU A 246 -1.37 6.85 21.18
C GLU A 246 -0.03 6.23 20.75
N GLY A 247 0.79 5.66 21.65
CA GLY A 247 2.11 5.09 21.34
C GLY A 247 2.21 3.56 21.39
N SER A 248 1.21 2.84 21.92
CA SER A 248 1.32 1.40 22.23
C SER A 248 0.46 0.46 21.37
N PHE A 249 -0.24 0.95 20.35
CA PHE A 249 -1.27 0.20 19.60
C PHE A 249 -0.84 -0.46 18.27
N PHE A 250 0.45 -0.49 17.90
CA PHE A 250 0.82 -0.27 16.48
C PHE A 250 1.08 -1.44 15.52
N PRO A 251 1.65 -2.61 15.86
CA PRO A 251 2.11 -3.52 14.80
C PRO A 251 0.94 -4.08 13.97
N ILE A 252 -0.09 -4.65 14.61
CA ILE A 252 -1.21 -5.29 13.92
C ILE A 252 -1.99 -4.30 13.05
N TYR A 253 -2.26 -3.10 13.56
CA TYR A 253 -2.96 -2.06 12.81
C TYR A 253 -2.22 -1.68 11.52
N GLN A 254 -0.89 -1.58 11.57
CA GLN A 254 -0.07 -1.25 10.40
C GLN A 254 -0.03 -2.37 9.38
N TYR A 255 0.07 -3.63 9.83
CA TYR A 255 -0.05 -4.78 8.95
C TYR A 255 -1.40 -4.81 8.25
N LEU A 256 -2.48 -4.52 8.98
CA LEU A 256 -3.81 -4.41 8.41
C LEU A 256 -3.87 -3.31 7.35
N ILE A 257 -3.31 -2.11 7.60
CA ILE A 257 -3.22 -1.06 6.57
C ILE A 257 -2.48 -1.55 5.32
N CYS A 258 -1.26 -2.09 5.48
CA CYS A 258 -0.45 -2.54 4.34
C CYS A 258 -1.13 -3.65 3.54
N PHE A 259 -1.76 -4.59 4.25
CA PHE A 259 -2.53 -5.68 3.65
C PHE A 259 -3.76 -5.14 2.91
N THR A 260 -4.53 -4.22 3.52
CA THR A 260 -5.70 -3.61 2.88
C THR A 260 -5.32 -2.79 1.65
N VAL A 261 -4.23 -2.02 1.70
CA VAL A 261 -3.71 -1.29 0.54
C VAL A 261 -3.35 -2.27 -0.58
N THR A 262 -2.68 -3.37 -0.25
CA THR A 262 -2.32 -4.40 -1.23
C THR A 262 -3.57 -5.00 -1.89
N VAL A 263 -4.56 -5.44 -1.10
CA VAL A 263 -5.81 -6.04 -1.61
C VAL A 263 -6.61 -5.03 -2.44
N MET A 264 -6.65 -3.77 -2.02
CA MET A 264 -7.30 -2.69 -2.77
C MET A 264 -6.63 -2.46 -4.12
N LEU A 265 -5.29 -2.41 -4.18
CA LEU A 265 -4.56 -2.26 -5.45
C LEU A 265 -4.71 -3.48 -6.38
N ILE A 266 -4.84 -4.70 -5.84
CA ILE A 266 -5.21 -5.89 -6.63
C ILE A 266 -6.60 -5.71 -7.24
N SER A 267 -7.57 -5.30 -6.42
CA SER A 267 -8.95 -5.08 -6.85
C SER A 267 -9.01 -4.05 -7.98
N LEU A 268 -8.26 -2.96 -7.88
CA LEU A 268 -8.16 -1.93 -8.91
C LEU A 268 -7.53 -2.44 -10.21
N ALA A 269 -6.44 -3.21 -10.12
CA ALA A 269 -5.76 -3.74 -11.30
C ALA A 269 -6.68 -4.61 -12.17
N CYS A 270 -7.73 -5.18 -11.58
CA CYS A 270 -8.67 -6.07 -12.26
C CYS A 270 -10.09 -5.49 -12.44
N GLU A 271 -10.30 -4.20 -12.19
CA GLU A 271 -11.62 -3.56 -12.25
C GLU A 271 -12.33 -3.71 -13.60
N TYR A 272 -11.58 -3.66 -14.70
CA TYR A 272 -12.12 -3.80 -16.06
C TYR A 272 -12.37 -5.24 -16.49
N ARG A 273 -11.84 -6.22 -15.75
CA ARG A 273 -12.02 -7.61 -16.13
C ARG A 273 -13.41 -8.08 -15.72
N LEU A 274 -14.23 -8.43 -16.71
CA LEU A 274 -15.55 -9.00 -16.50
C LEU A 274 -15.48 -10.53 -16.56
N ILE A 275 -16.00 -11.17 -15.51
CA ILE A 275 -16.02 -12.61 -15.31
C ILE A 275 -17.46 -13.08 -15.46
N ALA A 276 -17.67 -14.19 -16.19
CA ALA A 276 -18.97 -14.85 -16.26
C ALA A 276 -19.00 -15.99 -15.24
N VAL A 277 -19.80 -15.84 -14.17
CA VAL A 277 -19.94 -16.90 -13.14
C VAL A 277 -21.01 -17.91 -13.55
N SER A 278 -22.04 -17.47 -14.27
CA SER A 278 -23.03 -18.32 -14.93
C SER A 278 -23.45 -17.68 -16.27
N LYS A 279 -24.24 -18.39 -17.09
CA LYS A 279 -24.70 -17.91 -18.41
C LYS A 279 -25.34 -16.51 -18.38
N ASP A 280 -25.95 -16.13 -17.25
CA ASP A 280 -26.66 -14.85 -17.10
C ASP A 280 -26.03 -13.90 -16.07
N THR A 281 -25.00 -14.33 -15.32
CA THR A 281 -24.37 -13.50 -14.27
C THR A 281 -22.95 -13.07 -14.64
N ILE A 282 -22.86 -11.84 -15.11
CA ILE A 282 -21.60 -11.15 -15.37
C ILE A 282 -21.23 -10.34 -14.11
N LEU A 283 -19.99 -10.47 -13.64
CA LEU A 283 -19.45 -9.75 -12.50
C LEU A 283 -18.11 -9.13 -12.84
N SER A 284 -17.79 -7.97 -12.25
CA SER A 284 -16.42 -7.45 -12.30
C SER A 284 -15.51 -8.25 -11.35
N ALA A 285 -14.31 -8.59 -11.82
CA ALA A 285 -13.30 -9.33 -11.09
C ALA A 285 -12.87 -8.65 -9.79
N SER A 286 -12.88 -7.30 -9.76
CA SER A 286 -12.54 -6.51 -8.57
C SER A 286 -13.45 -6.81 -7.38
N CYS A 287 -14.69 -7.26 -7.65
CA CYS A 287 -15.71 -7.51 -6.64
C CYS A 287 -15.39 -8.68 -5.72
N ILE A 288 -14.51 -9.61 -6.13
CA ILE A 288 -14.11 -10.76 -5.33
C ILE A 288 -13.23 -10.33 -4.15
N PHE A 289 -12.29 -9.42 -4.39
CA PHE A 289 -11.32 -8.98 -3.37
C PHE A 289 -11.80 -7.79 -2.55
N PHE A 290 -12.70 -6.96 -3.10
CA PHE A 290 -13.21 -5.77 -2.42
C PHE A 290 -13.85 -6.04 -1.03
N PRO A 291 -14.64 -7.12 -0.82
CA PRO A 291 -15.20 -7.43 0.50
C PRO A 291 -14.15 -7.59 1.60
N ILE A 292 -12.96 -8.11 1.27
CA ILE A 292 -11.85 -8.25 2.24
C ILE A 292 -11.43 -6.88 2.77
N THR A 293 -11.35 -5.89 1.89
CA THR A 293 -11.04 -4.50 2.26
C THR A 293 -12.11 -3.90 3.18
N MET A 294 -13.39 -4.17 2.92
CA MET A 294 -14.51 -3.72 3.76
C MET A 294 -14.55 -4.39 5.13
N ILE A 295 -14.24 -5.70 5.18
CA ILE A 295 -14.11 -6.47 6.42
C ILE A 295 -13.07 -5.81 7.33
N ILE A 296 -11.89 -5.49 6.79
CA ILE A 296 -10.81 -4.89 7.58
C ILE A 296 -11.17 -3.48 8.00
N SER A 297 -11.75 -2.65 7.12
CA SER A 297 -12.23 -1.31 7.51
C SER A 297 -13.25 -1.37 8.65
N SER A 298 -14.16 -2.35 8.62
CA SER A 298 -15.14 -2.56 9.69
C SER A 298 -14.50 -3.00 11.00
N ILE A 299 -13.55 -3.95 10.96
CA ILE A 299 -12.77 -4.39 12.13
C ILE A 299 -12.01 -3.19 12.73
N VAL A 300 -11.38 -2.39 11.87
CA VAL A 300 -10.59 -1.24 12.30
C VAL A 300 -11.46 -0.18 12.97
N GLY A 301 -12.61 0.17 12.37
CA GLY A 301 -13.53 1.14 12.94
C GLY A 301 -14.19 0.67 14.23
N GLU A 302 -14.36 -0.63 14.41
CA GLU A 302 -14.95 -1.19 15.62
C GLU A 302 -13.97 -1.22 16.80
N LEU A 303 -12.73 -1.67 16.55
CA LEU A 303 -11.68 -1.86 17.56
C LEU A 303 -10.99 -0.55 17.96
N TRP A 304 -10.53 0.23 16.97
CA TRP A 304 -9.75 1.46 17.21
C TRP A 304 -10.57 2.75 17.05
N GLY A 305 -11.85 2.63 16.66
CA GLY A 305 -12.77 3.76 16.59
C GLY A 305 -12.70 4.60 15.30
N TYR A 306 -13.41 5.72 15.32
CA TYR A 306 -13.66 6.54 14.13
C TYR A 306 -12.38 7.15 13.54
N HIS A 307 -11.52 7.75 14.36
CA HIS A 307 -10.30 8.41 13.88
C HIS A 307 -9.32 7.43 13.21
N ALA A 308 -9.18 6.21 13.74
CA ALA A 308 -8.31 5.20 13.16
C ALA A 308 -8.87 4.66 11.82
N ASN A 309 -10.19 4.50 11.72
CA ASN A 309 -10.83 4.11 10.46
C ASN A 309 -10.73 5.21 9.41
N LEU A 310 -10.87 6.48 9.81
CA LEU A 310 -10.68 7.61 8.90
C LEU A 310 -9.23 7.71 8.41
N LYS A 311 -8.24 7.48 9.27
CA LYS A 311 -6.82 7.39 8.88
C LYS A 311 -6.58 6.26 7.88
N LEU A 312 -7.18 5.07 8.09
CA LEU A 312 -7.13 3.96 7.14
C LEU A 312 -7.75 4.35 5.81
N ALA A 313 -8.96 4.93 5.82
CA ALA A 313 -9.67 5.38 4.63
C ALA A 313 -8.84 6.39 3.82
N LEU A 314 -8.25 7.38 4.50
CA LEU A 314 -7.39 8.37 3.86
C LEU A 314 -6.12 7.75 3.28
N ALA A 315 -5.52 6.77 3.98
CA ALA A 315 -4.35 6.06 3.47
C ALA A 315 -4.68 5.25 2.20
N LEU A 316 -5.84 4.60 2.14
CA LEU A 316 -6.32 3.88 0.95
C LEU A 316 -6.55 4.85 -0.21
N LEU A 317 -7.21 5.98 0.05
CA LEU A 317 -7.46 7.02 -0.95
C LEU A 317 -6.17 7.64 -1.48
N ALA A 318 -5.22 7.94 -0.60
CA ALA A 318 -3.93 8.49 -0.99
C ALA A 318 -3.14 7.48 -1.84
N ALA A 319 -3.08 6.22 -1.42
CA ALA A 319 -2.40 5.15 -2.17
C ALA A 319 -3.03 4.96 -3.56
N GLN A 320 -4.35 4.96 -3.64
CA GLN A 320 -5.10 4.91 -4.89
C GLN A 320 -4.76 6.06 -5.82
N PHE A 321 -4.85 7.29 -5.30
CA PHE A 321 -4.66 8.49 -6.09
C PHE A 321 -3.23 8.60 -6.63
N VAL A 322 -2.22 8.25 -5.80
CA VAL A 322 -0.83 8.17 -6.23
C VAL A 322 -0.64 7.10 -7.30
N PHE A 323 -1.23 5.91 -7.12
CA PHE A 323 -1.17 4.85 -8.12
C PHE A 323 -1.74 5.30 -9.47
N ASP A 324 -2.94 5.88 -9.47
CA ASP A 324 -3.62 6.30 -10.69
C ASP A 324 -2.93 7.48 -11.39
N ILE A 325 -2.44 8.49 -10.64
CA ILE A 325 -1.67 9.59 -11.23
C ILE A 325 -0.43 9.06 -11.93
N LEU A 326 0.34 8.21 -11.26
CA LEU A 326 1.57 7.66 -11.84
C LEU A 326 1.26 6.82 -13.06
N LEU A 327 0.17 6.06 -13.03
CA LEU A 327 -0.26 5.23 -14.13
C LEU A 327 -0.76 6.04 -15.33
N ILE A 328 -1.52 7.12 -15.13
CA ILE A 328 -1.92 8.04 -16.20
C ILE A 328 -0.73 8.78 -16.77
N ALA A 329 0.16 9.31 -15.92
CA ALA A 329 1.39 9.97 -16.35
C ALA A 329 2.22 9.04 -17.24
N THR A 330 2.27 7.76 -16.87
CA THR A 330 2.96 6.74 -17.63
C THR A 330 2.24 6.42 -18.95
N VAL A 331 0.92 6.30 -18.94
CA VAL A 331 0.10 6.07 -20.15
C VAL A 331 0.23 7.23 -21.15
N ALA A 332 0.34 8.46 -20.67
CA ALA A 332 0.48 9.66 -21.51
C ALA A 332 1.80 9.70 -22.30
N LEU A 333 2.83 8.97 -21.87
CA LEU A 333 4.11 8.93 -22.58
C LEU A 333 3.97 8.27 -23.96
N PRO A 334 4.61 8.85 -25.00
CA PRO A 334 4.55 8.34 -26.37
C PRO A 334 5.12 6.92 -26.45
N SER A 335 4.33 6.01 -27.03
CA SER A 335 4.71 4.62 -27.26
C SER A 335 5.19 4.48 -28.71
N PRO A 336 6.17 3.61 -29.00
CA PRO A 336 6.65 3.40 -30.36
C PRO A 336 5.57 2.77 -31.26
N PRO A 337 5.63 2.98 -32.58
CA PRO A 337 4.57 2.57 -33.52
C PRO A 337 4.31 1.06 -33.56
N PHE A 338 5.28 0.24 -33.17
CA PHE A 338 5.15 -1.22 -33.11
C PHE A 338 4.41 -1.74 -31.86
N PHE A 339 4.13 -0.89 -30.86
CA PHE A 339 3.46 -1.27 -29.60
C PHE A 339 2.48 -0.18 -29.14
N ASN A 340 1.53 0.18 -30.02
CA ASN A 340 0.62 1.31 -29.79
C ASN A 340 -0.70 0.90 -29.10
N LEU A 341 -0.68 0.83 -27.77
CA LEU A 341 -1.86 0.61 -26.94
C LEU A 341 -2.51 1.93 -26.44
N ASN A 342 -1.91 3.07 -26.77
CA ASN A 342 -2.26 4.38 -26.24
C ASN A 342 -3.72 4.82 -26.50
N PRO A 343 -4.36 4.58 -27.67
CA PRO A 343 -5.72 5.05 -27.90
C PRO A 343 -6.76 4.38 -26.97
N PHE A 344 -6.56 3.10 -26.63
CA PHE A 344 -7.48 2.38 -25.73
C PHE A 344 -7.32 2.84 -24.28
N TYR A 345 -6.07 3.00 -23.82
CA TYR A 345 -5.80 3.50 -22.46
C TYR A 345 -6.23 4.96 -22.28
N ASN A 346 -6.00 5.83 -23.26
CA ASN A 346 -6.35 7.25 -23.14
C ASN A 346 -7.86 7.49 -22.99
N PHE A 347 -8.70 6.63 -23.56
CA PHE A 347 -10.15 6.75 -23.41
C PHE A 347 -10.65 6.21 -22.05
N ILE A 348 -10.11 5.08 -21.62
CA ILE A 348 -10.62 4.32 -20.47
C ILE A 348 -10.04 4.83 -19.15
N MET A 349 -8.75 5.18 -19.13
CA MET A 349 -8.01 5.44 -17.90
C MET A 349 -8.42 6.72 -17.15
N PRO A 350 -8.66 7.86 -17.83
CA PRO A 350 -9.09 9.07 -17.14
C PRO A 350 -10.44 8.90 -16.46
N ARG A 351 -11.36 8.19 -17.12
CA ARG A 351 -12.69 7.88 -16.57
C ARG A 351 -12.57 6.97 -15.35
N ARG A 352 -11.77 5.91 -15.46
CA ARG A 352 -11.47 5.01 -14.35
C ARG A 352 -11.02 5.77 -13.11
N LEU A 353 -10.03 6.64 -13.26
CA LEU A 353 -9.47 7.39 -12.12
C LEU A 353 -10.58 8.17 -11.40
N SER A 354 -11.42 8.89 -12.15
CA SER A 354 -12.51 9.66 -11.56
C SER A 354 -13.56 8.77 -10.87
N ALA A 355 -13.90 7.63 -11.46
CA ALA A 355 -14.88 6.69 -10.92
C ALA A 355 -14.34 6.02 -9.65
N ALA A 356 -13.19 5.37 -9.72
CA ALA A 356 -12.59 4.61 -8.61
C ALA A 356 -12.25 5.51 -7.42
N SER A 357 -11.68 6.70 -7.66
CA SER A 357 -11.33 7.62 -6.56
C SER A 357 -12.58 8.15 -5.83
N LEU A 358 -13.63 8.56 -6.56
CA LEU A 358 -14.87 9.04 -5.96
C LEU A 358 -15.63 7.90 -5.27
N SER A 359 -15.71 6.73 -5.90
CA SER A 359 -16.43 5.57 -5.36
C SER A 359 -15.78 5.07 -4.07
N LEU A 360 -14.45 4.96 -4.02
CA LEU A 360 -13.72 4.62 -2.78
C LEU A 360 -13.88 5.71 -1.71
N PHE A 361 -13.87 6.98 -2.10
CA PHE A 361 -14.04 8.10 -1.15
C PHE A 361 -15.39 8.02 -0.45
N VAL A 362 -16.46 7.92 -1.23
CA VAL A 362 -17.83 7.80 -0.71
C VAL A 362 -17.96 6.54 0.14
N THR A 363 -17.39 5.42 -0.29
CA THR A 363 -17.56 4.11 0.38
C THR A 363 -16.92 4.08 1.75
N PHE A 364 -15.63 4.43 1.88
CA PHE A 364 -14.96 4.37 3.17
C PHE A 364 -15.41 5.47 4.12
N LEU A 365 -15.71 6.67 3.60
CA LEU A 365 -16.24 7.76 4.42
C LEU A 365 -17.63 7.40 4.96
N SER A 366 -18.51 6.86 4.10
CA SER A 366 -19.83 6.37 4.51
C SER A 366 -19.73 5.26 5.54
N ASN A 367 -18.85 4.27 5.32
CA ASN A 367 -18.62 3.18 6.28
C ASN A 367 -18.19 3.73 7.65
N ALA A 368 -17.19 4.62 7.67
CA ALA A 368 -16.67 5.21 8.91
C ALA A 368 -17.72 6.07 9.64
N MET A 369 -18.43 6.93 8.92
CA MET A 369 -19.47 7.79 9.49
C MET A 369 -20.66 6.99 10.02
N MET A 370 -21.15 6.01 9.24
CA MET A 370 -22.29 5.19 9.64
C MET A 370 -21.96 4.34 10.87
N LEU A 371 -20.77 3.75 10.93
CA LEU A 371 -20.34 3.00 12.10
C LEU A 371 -20.24 3.88 13.35
N HIS A 372 -19.73 5.11 13.22
CA HIS A 372 -19.67 6.08 14.31
C HIS A 372 -21.07 6.51 14.79
N TYR A 373 -21.95 6.84 13.85
CA TYR A 373 -23.33 7.26 14.15
C TYR A 373 -24.11 6.16 14.86
N LEU A 374 -24.08 4.93 14.34
CA LEU A 374 -24.77 3.78 14.92
C LEU A 374 -24.19 3.38 16.29
N LYS A 375 -22.92 3.67 16.56
CA LYS A 375 -22.31 3.45 17.89
C LYS A 375 -22.76 4.48 18.92
N ARG A 376 -23.09 5.71 18.50
CA ARG A 376 -23.57 6.79 19.37
C ARG A 376 -25.10 6.84 19.49
N SER A 377 -25.81 6.13 18.62
CA SER A 377 -27.28 6.09 18.63
C SER A 377 -27.81 5.53 19.95
N LYS A 378 -28.89 6.14 20.47
CA LYS A 378 -29.57 5.74 21.73
C LYS A 378 -30.23 4.36 21.66
N TRP A 379 -30.30 3.75 20.48
CA TRP A 379 -31.11 2.57 20.17
C TRP A 379 -30.48 1.22 20.60
N GLN A 380 -29.38 1.22 21.36
CA GLN A 380 -28.66 0.01 21.82
C GLN A 380 -28.58 -1.10 20.75
N ILE A 381 -28.20 -0.74 19.52
CA ILE A 381 -28.15 -1.68 18.40
C ILE A 381 -27.00 -2.68 18.61
N ASN A 382 -27.29 -3.97 18.45
CA ASN A 382 -26.31 -5.05 18.54
C ASN A 382 -25.14 -4.82 17.57
N LYS A 383 -23.91 -5.12 18.02
CA LYS A 383 -22.66 -5.06 17.23
C LYS A 383 -22.79 -5.64 15.80
N PRO A 384 -23.33 -6.86 15.57
CA PRO A 384 -23.53 -7.41 14.22
C PRO A 384 -24.43 -6.54 13.33
N VAL A 385 -25.56 -6.08 13.85
CA VAL A 385 -26.56 -5.31 13.09
C VAL A 385 -25.97 -3.97 12.66
N ARG A 386 -25.24 -3.30 13.56
CA ARG A 386 -24.52 -2.06 13.24
C ARG A 386 -23.55 -2.25 12.07
N ILE A 387 -22.70 -3.29 12.15
CA ILE A 387 -21.70 -3.57 11.11
C ILE A 387 -22.38 -3.92 9.79
N ALA A 388 -23.46 -4.71 9.81
CA ALA A 388 -24.21 -5.06 8.61
C ALA A 388 -24.80 -3.81 7.94
N VAL A 389 -25.49 -2.94 8.69
CA VAL A 389 -26.09 -1.72 8.14
C VAL A 389 -25.03 -0.79 7.55
N ALA A 390 -23.89 -0.60 8.24
CA ALA A 390 -22.79 0.23 7.73
C ALA A 390 -22.22 -0.29 6.41
N ASN A 391 -21.95 -1.60 6.31
CA ASN A 391 -21.43 -2.21 5.10
C ASN A 391 -22.44 -2.22 3.94
N ILE A 392 -23.73 -2.46 4.23
CA ILE A 392 -24.79 -2.43 3.22
C ILE A 392 -24.90 -1.04 2.60
N VAL A 393 -24.92 0.01 3.42
CA VAL A 393 -25.00 1.40 2.92
C VAL A 393 -23.75 1.76 2.13
N ALA A 394 -22.56 1.42 2.66
CA ALA A 394 -21.30 1.71 1.98
C ALA A 394 -21.19 1.00 0.62
N ASN A 395 -21.49 -0.30 0.56
CA ASN A 395 -21.45 -1.08 -0.70
C ASN A 395 -22.54 -0.65 -1.69
N SER A 396 -23.71 -0.19 -1.22
CA SER A 396 -24.75 0.33 -2.11
C SER A 396 -24.32 1.63 -2.77
N LEU A 397 -23.73 2.54 -1.99
CA LEU A 397 -23.17 3.79 -2.51
C LEU A 397 -21.99 3.53 -3.46
N LEU A 398 -21.13 2.55 -3.13
CA LEU A 398 -20.05 2.12 -4.02
C LEU A 398 -20.59 1.74 -5.39
N CYS A 399 -21.50 0.76 -5.46
CA CYS A 399 -22.02 0.27 -6.74
C CYS A 399 -22.72 1.38 -7.51
N LEU A 400 -23.47 2.25 -6.83
CA LEU A 400 -24.17 3.35 -7.47
C LEU A 400 -23.20 4.34 -8.12
N VAL A 401 -22.18 4.79 -7.38
CA VAL A 401 -21.22 5.79 -7.87
C VAL A 401 -20.30 5.19 -8.94
N ASP A 402 -19.77 4.00 -8.67
CA ASP A 402 -18.76 3.35 -9.49
C ASP A 402 -19.29 3.01 -10.89
N TYR A 403 -20.39 2.24 -10.98
CA TYR A 403 -20.93 1.79 -12.26
C TYR A 403 -21.54 2.94 -13.07
N SER A 404 -22.10 3.96 -12.40
CA SER A 404 -22.62 5.15 -13.07
C SER A 404 -21.52 5.95 -13.76
N LEU A 405 -20.38 6.14 -13.08
CA LEU A 405 -19.26 6.92 -13.63
C LEU A 405 -18.41 6.11 -14.61
N LEU A 406 -18.18 4.82 -14.33
CA LEU A 406 -17.29 3.98 -15.13
C LEU A 406 -17.90 3.65 -16.50
N TYR A 407 -19.18 3.27 -16.52
CA TYR A 407 -19.85 2.80 -17.73
C TYR A 407 -20.82 3.81 -18.36
N GLY A 408 -21.09 4.93 -17.68
CA GLY A 408 -21.99 5.98 -18.16
C GLY A 408 -21.62 6.47 -19.56
N GLY A 409 -22.51 6.25 -20.53
CA GLY A 409 -22.30 6.65 -21.92
C GLY A 409 -21.40 5.73 -22.77
N ILE A 410 -21.00 4.56 -22.28
CA ILE A 410 -20.35 3.50 -23.10
C ILE A 410 -21.33 2.36 -23.39
N TYR A 411 -21.99 1.84 -22.35
CA TYR A 411 -22.93 0.73 -22.46
C TYR A 411 -24.38 1.21 -22.37
N SER A 412 -25.32 0.39 -22.86
CA SER A 412 -26.75 0.65 -22.69
C SER A 412 -27.13 0.67 -21.21
N TYR A 413 -28.05 1.53 -20.82
CA TYR A 413 -28.50 1.67 -19.42
C TYR A 413 -28.99 0.33 -18.84
N GLU A 414 -29.64 -0.51 -19.65
CA GLU A 414 -30.11 -1.83 -19.22
C GLU A 414 -28.96 -2.76 -18.81
N GLN A 415 -27.85 -2.74 -19.56
CA GLN A 415 -26.66 -3.55 -19.28
C GLN A 415 -25.96 -3.06 -18.01
N ILE A 416 -25.86 -1.74 -17.84
CA ILE A 416 -25.22 -1.12 -16.65
C ILE A 416 -26.01 -1.46 -15.39
N ILE A 417 -27.33 -1.33 -15.43
CA ILE A 417 -28.20 -1.61 -14.28
C ILE A 417 -28.14 -3.11 -13.92
N ASN A 418 -28.21 -4.00 -14.90
CA ASN A 418 -28.10 -5.44 -14.66
C ASN A 418 -26.75 -5.80 -14.01
N LEU A 419 -25.65 -5.28 -14.56
CA LEU A 419 -24.31 -5.47 -14.00
C LEU A 419 -24.20 -4.94 -12.56
N ALA A 420 -24.71 -3.73 -12.32
CA ALA A 420 -24.69 -3.09 -10.99
C ALA A 420 -25.50 -3.89 -9.96
N ILE A 421 -26.68 -4.41 -10.34
CA ILE A 421 -27.51 -5.24 -9.46
C ILE A 421 -26.83 -6.57 -9.14
N ASN A 422 -26.28 -7.26 -10.13
CA ASN A 422 -25.58 -8.54 -9.92
C ASN A 422 -24.39 -8.37 -8.96
N VAL A 423 -23.60 -7.31 -9.16
CA VAL A 423 -22.47 -6.99 -8.30
C VAL A 423 -22.92 -6.58 -6.90
N TRP A 424 -23.99 -5.79 -6.79
CA TRP A 424 -24.55 -5.39 -5.51
C TRP A 424 -25.06 -6.59 -4.71
N GLN A 425 -25.80 -7.50 -5.34
CA GLN A 425 -26.26 -8.74 -4.73
C GLN A 425 -25.09 -9.59 -4.23
N TYR A 426 -24.02 -9.72 -5.02
CA TYR A 426 -22.81 -10.42 -4.61
C TYR A 426 -22.14 -9.75 -3.39
N LYS A 427 -22.00 -8.41 -3.39
CA LYS A 427 -21.42 -7.66 -2.26
C LYS A 427 -22.29 -7.77 -1.00
N LEU A 428 -23.61 -7.81 -1.13
CA LEU A 428 -24.52 -8.03 -0.01
C LEU A 428 -24.37 -9.44 0.57
N LEU A 429 -24.36 -10.46 -0.28
CA LEU A 429 -24.22 -11.85 0.15
C LEU A 429 -22.89 -12.06 0.87
N THR A 430 -21.80 -11.54 0.30
CA THR A 430 -20.47 -11.59 0.94
C THR A 430 -20.41 -10.81 2.25
N THR A 431 -21.12 -9.69 2.38
CA THR A 431 -21.26 -8.95 3.65
C THR A 431 -21.96 -9.78 4.72
N LEU A 432 -23.05 -10.48 4.36
CA LEU A 432 -23.79 -11.34 5.29
C LEU A 432 -22.95 -12.54 5.74
N ILE A 433 -22.25 -13.20 4.80
CA ILE A 433 -21.36 -14.35 5.09
C ILE A 433 -20.15 -13.92 5.92
N SER A 434 -19.59 -12.73 5.68
CA SER A 434 -18.42 -12.24 6.40
C SER A 434 -18.74 -11.67 7.79
N LEU A 435 -20.00 -11.40 8.10
CA LEU A 435 -20.43 -10.88 9.40
C LEU A 435 -19.97 -11.73 10.61
N PRO A 436 -20.17 -13.06 10.65
CA PRO A 436 -19.63 -13.90 11.73
C PRO A 436 -18.10 -13.85 11.81
N LEU A 437 -17.43 -13.79 10.66
CA LEU A 437 -15.96 -13.69 10.59
C LEU A 437 -15.46 -12.37 11.21
N ILE A 438 -16.11 -11.24 10.90
CA ILE A 438 -15.79 -9.93 11.48
C ILE A 438 -15.93 -9.97 13.01
N ILE A 439 -17.02 -10.55 13.53
CA ILE A 439 -17.27 -10.62 14.97
C ILE A 439 -16.24 -11.51 15.65
N TRP A 440 -15.94 -12.67 15.06
CA TRP A 440 -14.91 -13.57 15.56
C TRP A 440 -13.54 -12.89 15.61
N ALA A 441 -13.13 -12.21 14.53
CA ALA A 441 -11.87 -11.49 14.45
C ALA A 441 -11.80 -10.36 15.50
N CYS A 442 -12.86 -9.58 15.67
CA CYS A 442 -12.94 -8.55 16.71
C CYS A 442 -12.77 -9.15 18.11
N LYS A 443 -13.48 -10.25 18.43
CA LYS A 443 -13.36 -10.91 19.74
C LYS A 443 -11.96 -11.50 19.96
N ALA A 444 -11.39 -12.12 18.93
CA ALA A 444 -10.04 -12.70 19.00
C ALA A 444 -8.98 -11.61 19.25
N LEU A 445 -9.10 -10.48 18.54
CA LEU A 445 -8.21 -9.33 18.71
C LEU A 445 -8.40 -8.69 20.09
N GLU A 446 -9.64 -8.43 20.54
CA GLU A 446 -9.95 -7.91 21.88
C GLU A 446 -9.36 -8.80 22.98
N LYS A 447 -9.48 -10.13 22.84
CA LYS A 447 -8.88 -11.10 23.77
C LYS A 447 -7.35 -10.96 23.81
N ASN A 448 -6.70 -10.91 22.65
CA ASN A 448 -5.25 -10.74 22.58
C ASN A 448 -4.79 -9.40 23.19
N TYR A 449 -5.54 -8.32 23.00
CA TYR A 449 -5.25 -7.03 23.66
C TYR A 449 -5.40 -7.08 25.17
N SER A 450 -6.46 -7.71 25.69
CA SER A 450 -6.70 -7.84 27.13
C SER A 450 -5.61 -8.66 27.84
N LEU A 451 -5.09 -9.70 27.19
CA LEU A 451 -4.00 -10.53 27.72
C LEU A 451 -2.66 -9.78 27.75
N VAL A 452 -2.43 -8.86 26.81
CA VAL A 452 -1.21 -8.02 26.78
C VAL A 452 -1.26 -6.91 27.83
N MET A 453 -2.47 -6.44 28.21
CA MET A 453 -2.69 -5.40 29.22
C MET A 453 -2.68 -5.92 30.68
N GLN A 454 -2.50 -7.22 30.93
CA GLN A 454 -2.22 -7.76 32.27
C GLN A 454 -0.71 -8.07 32.45
N PRO A 455 0.17 -7.07 32.68
CA PRO A 455 1.46 -7.35 33.29
C PRO A 455 1.25 -7.49 34.81
N ASN A 456 1.27 -8.72 35.32
CA ASN A 456 1.48 -9.09 36.73
C ASN A 456 0.92 -8.14 37.81
N SER A 457 -0.38 -8.26 38.14
CA SER A 457 -0.93 -7.81 39.43
C SER A 457 -1.11 -8.99 40.42
N HIS A 458 -0.30 -10.04 40.30
CA HIS A 458 -0.27 -11.17 41.24
C HIS A 458 1.13 -11.35 41.80
N ILE A 459 1.66 -10.34 42.51
CA ILE A 459 2.75 -10.55 43.46
C ILE A 459 2.41 -9.76 44.74
N THR A 460 2.19 -10.52 45.81
CA THR A 460 2.23 -10.17 47.24
C THR A 460 1.19 -9.19 47.81
N LEU A 461 0.05 -9.74 48.25
CA LEU A 461 -0.57 -9.40 49.53
C LEU A 461 -0.73 -10.69 50.35
N SER A 462 0.41 -11.21 50.79
CA SER A 462 0.49 -12.18 51.89
C SER A 462 1.88 -12.06 52.51
N SER A 463 1.97 -11.27 53.58
CA SER A 463 2.71 -11.59 54.81
C SER A 463 2.92 -10.36 55.68
N LYS A 464 2.43 -10.51 56.92
CA LYS A 464 2.70 -9.78 58.17
C LYS A 464 2.03 -8.43 58.40
#